data_AF-A0A7U9SKA3-F1
#
_entry.id   AF-A0A7U9SKA3-F1
#
_cell.length_a   1.000
_cell.length_b   1.000
_cell.length_c   1.000
_cell.angle_alpha   90.00
_cell.angle_beta   90.00
_cell.angle_gamma   90.00
#
_symmetry.space_group_name_H-M   'P 1'
#
loop_
_entity.id
_entity.type
_entity.pdbx_description
1 polymer ?
#
loop_
_entity_poly.entity_id
_entity_poly.type
_entity_poly.pdbx_seq_one_letter_code
_entity_poly.pdbx_strand_id
1 'polypeptide(L)' 'MRREEYISDETVVKRANAAVRIELEKKRALDIPIVVYDRETQTIYHESDDGTRVEIGKRMRKERYSERIAKKA' A
#
# COMPACT_ATOMS: atom_id res chain seq x y z
N MET A 1 26.74 16.26 7.01
CA MET A 1 25.38 16.76 7.25
C MET A 1 25.08 16.59 8.71
N ARG A 2 24.80 17.67 9.42
CA ARG A 2 24.46 17.57 10.85
C ARG A 2 23.02 17.10 11.01
N ARG A 3 22.68 16.49 12.14
CA ARG A 3 21.34 15.93 12.36
C ARG A 3 20.25 17.01 12.30
N GLU A 4 20.59 18.26 12.60
CA GLU A 4 19.71 19.43 12.46
C GLU A 4 19.44 19.85 11.01
N GLU A 5 20.21 19.36 10.02
CA GLU A 5 20.04 19.69 8.60
C GLU A 5 19.09 18.71 7.88
N TYR A 6 18.66 17.63 8.54
CA TYR A 6 17.73 16.66 7.96
C TYR A 6 16.30 17.20 7.94
N ILE A 7 15.55 16.80 6.90
CA ILE A 7 14.11 16.96 6.86
C ILE A 7 13.52 16.22 8.07
N SER A 8 12.59 16.85 8.79
CA SER A 8 11.91 16.20 9.92
C SER A 8 11.12 14.97 9.47
N ASP A 9 11.05 13.94 10.32
CA ASP A 9 10.28 12.71 10.05
C ASP A 9 8.83 13.04 9.64
N GLU A 10 8.22 14.02 10.28
CA GLU A 10 6.88 14.50 9.93
C GLU A 10 6.80 15.02 8.49
N THR A 11 7.80 15.79 8.05
CA THR A 11 7.87 16.31 6.69
C THR A 11 8.12 15.19 5.68
N VAL A 12 8.95 14.20 6.03
CA VAL A 12 9.16 13.00 5.19
C VAL A 12 7.84 12.26 4.99
N VAL A 13 7.11 11.99 6.06
CA VAL A 13 5.80 11.30 6.00
C VAL A 13 4.80 12.09 5.17
N LYS A 14 4.68 13.41 5.39
CA LYS A 14 3.79 14.29 4.61
C LYS A 14 4.09 14.23 3.11
N ARG A 15 5.38 14.34 2.74
CA ARG A 15 5.80 14.31 1.33
C ARG A 15 5.59 12.94 0.69
N ALA A 16 5.90 11.86 1.40
CA ALA A 16 5.68 10.51 0.91
C ALA A 16 4.19 10.23 0.64
N ASN A 17 3.32 10.58 1.59
CA ASN A 17 1.87 10.42 1.43
C ASN A 17 1.32 11.26 0.27
N ALA A 18 1.79 12.50 0.11
CA ALA A 18 1.40 13.36 -1.00
C ALA A 18 1.81 12.77 -2.36
N ALA A 19 3.04 12.25 -2.46
CA ALA A 19 3.54 11.63 -3.69
C ALA A 19 2.71 10.39 -4.08
N VAL A 20 2.38 9.53 -3.12
CA VAL A 20 1.53 8.35 -3.36
C VAL A 20 0.13 8.77 -3.82
N ARG A 21 -0.48 9.77 -3.16
CA ARG A 21 -1.80 10.26 -3.54
C ARG A 21 -1.82 10.80 -4.98
N ILE A 22 -0.84 11.62 -5.34
CA ILE A 22 -0.73 12.20 -6.69
C ILE A 22 -0.60 11.09 -7.75
N GLU A 23 0.21 10.07 -7.49
CA GLU A 23 0.38 8.96 -8.43
C GLU A 23 -0.92 8.15 -8.61
N LEU A 24 -1.68 7.94 -7.52
CA LEU A 24 -2.98 7.26 -7.61
C LEU A 24 -4.02 8.11 -8.37
N GLU A 25 -4.09 9.42 -8.11
CA GLU A 25 -4.96 10.35 -8.85
C GLU A 25 -4.59 10.40 -10.33
N LYS A 26 -3.30 10.42 -10.66
CA LYS A 26 -2.81 10.37 -12.04
C LYS A 26 -3.21 9.08 -12.75
N LYS A 27 -3.11 7.93 -12.08
CA LYS A 27 -3.53 6.64 -12.67
C LYS A 27 -5.03 6.62 -12.95
N ARG A 28 -5.85 7.11 -12.01
CA ARG A 28 -7.30 7.28 -12.20
C ARG A 28 -7.62 8.16 -13.40
N ALA A 29 -6.99 9.34 -13.49
CA ALA A 29 -7.18 10.25 -14.62
C ALA A 29 -6.72 9.71 -15.99
N LEU A 30 -5.93 8.63 -16.00
CA LEU A 30 -5.46 7.95 -17.21
C LEU A 30 -6.19 6.62 -17.47
N ASP A 31 -7.27 6.33 -16.73
CA ASP A 31 -8.00 5.06 -16.79
C ASP A 31 -7.10 3.83 -16.55
N ILE A 32 -6.04 3.98 -15.76
CA ILE A 32 -5.13 2.90 -15.39
C ILE A 32 -5.62 2.29 -14.07
N PRO A 33 -5.95 0.99 -14.03
CA PRO A 33 -6.35 0.32 -12.80
C PRO A 33 -5.27 0.40 -11.72
N ILE A 34 -5.70 0.58 -10.47
CA ILE A 34 -4.81 0.56 -9.31
C ILE A 34 -4.91 -0.77 -8.56
N VAL A 35 -3.83 -1.19 -7.91
CA VAL A 35 -3.83 -2.39 -7.08
C VAL A 35 -4.28 -2.02 -5.67
N VAL A 36 -5.35 -2.66 -5.19
CA VAL A 36 -5.88 -2.49 -3.84
C VAL A 36 -5.74 -3.79 -3.07
N TYR A 37 -5.22 -3.73 -1.85
CA TYR A 37 -5.14 -4.86 -0.95
C TYR A 37 -6.21 -4.73 0.14
N ASP A 38 -7.13 -5.70 0.18
CA ASP A 38 -8.09 -5.87 1.26
C ASP A 38 -7.45 -6.70 2.38
N ARG A 39 -7.35 -6.09 3.56
CA ARG A 39 -6.73 -6.72 4.72
C ARG A 39 -7.65 -7.73 5.41
N GLU A 40 -8.96 -7.56 5.34
CA GLU A 40 -9.94 -8.45 5.97
C GLU A 40 -10.00 -9.78 5.23
N THR A 41 -10.17 -9.71 3.91
CA THR A 41 -10.24 -10.91 3.05
C THR A 41 -8.88 -11.41 2.60
N GLN A 42 -7.82 -10.62 2.84
CA GLN A 42 -6.46 -10.87 2.34
C GLN A 42 -6.37 -10.98 0.82
N THR A 43 -7.25 -10.28 0.11
CA THR A 43 -7.40 -10.33 -1.35
C THR A 43 -6.78 -9.10 -2.00
N ILE A 44 -6.17 -9.29 -3.17
CA ILE A 44 -5.57 -8.25 -3.99
C ILE A 44 -6.48 -8.05 -5.19
N TYR A 45 -6.91 -6.81 -5.42
CA TYR A 45 -7.81 -6.42 -6.49
C TYR A 45 -7.11 -5.45 -7.43
N HIS A 46 -7.44 -5.51 -8.71
CA HIS A 46 -7.42 -4.33 -9.57
C HIS A 46 -8.72 -3.56 -9.35
N GLU A 47 -8.60 -2.29 -8.97
CA GLU A 47 -9.70 -1.34 -8.88
C GLU A 47 -9.60 -0.37 -10.06
N SER A 48 -10.66 -0.33 -10.86
CA SER A 48 -10.87 0.64 -11.94
C SER A 48 -11.42 1.96 -11.40
N ASP A 49 -11.41 3.01 -12.23
CA ASP A 49 -11.88 4.34 -11.79
C ASP A 49 -13.38 4.37 -11.46
N ASP A 50 -14.18 3.56 -12.16
CA ASP A 50 -15.62 3.35 -11.90
C ASP A 50 -15.93 2.61 -10.59
N GLY A 51 -14.89 2.21 -9.83
CA GLY A 51 -15.00 1.47 -8.58
C GLY A 51 -15.17 -0.04 -8.76
N THR A 52 -15.17 -0.55 -10.00
CA THR A 52 -15.23 -1.98 -10.26
C THR A 52 -13.93 -2.65 -9.77
N ARG A 53 -14.07 -3.78 -9.06
CA ARG A 53 -12.94 -4.56 -8.53
C ARG A 53 -12.87 -5.94 -9.16
N VAL A 54 -11.71 -6.26 -9.72
CA VAL A 54 -11.38 -7.59 -10.23
C VAL A 54 -10.34 -8.24 -9.32
N GLU A 55 -10.64 -9.40 -8.75
CA GLU A 55 -9.65 -10.16 -7.98
C GLU A 55 -8.50 -10.60 -8.90
N ILE A 56 -7.28 -10.22 -8.53
CA ILE A 56 -6.06 -10.59 -9.27
C ILE A 56 -5.15 -11.51 -8.45
N GLY A 57 -5.44 -11.69 -7.16
CA GLY A 57 -4.71 -12.63 -6.34
C GLY A 57 -5.15 -12.61 -4.89
N LYS A 58 -4.66 -13.59 -4.14
CA LYS A 58 -4.79 -13.67 -2.69
C LYS A 58 -3.41 -13.73 -2.06
N ARG A 59 -3.29 -13.20 -0.84
CA ARG A 59 -2.04 -13.26 -0.08
C ARG A 59 -1.62 -14.73 0.08
N MET A 60 -0.45 -15.09 -0.46
CA MET A 60 0.02 -16.49 -0.43
C MET A 60 0.28 -17.02 0.98
N ARG A 61 0.61 -16.16 1.95
CA ARG A 61 0.94 -16.56 3.33
C ARG A 61 -0.02 -15.90 4.31
N LYS A 62 -0.88 -16.71 4.95
CA LYS A 62 -1.95 -16.23 5.84
C LYS A 62 -1.45 -15.69 7.18
N GLU A 63 -0.39 -16.28 7.74
CA GLU A 63 0.14 -15.94 9.08
C GLU A 63 1.13 -14.75 9.02
N ARG A 64 1.24 -13.99 10.12
CA ARG A 64 2.32 -13.01 10.31
C ARG A 64 3.65 -13.72 10.61
N TYR A 65 4.76 -13.01 10.40
CA TYR A 65 6.07 -13.54 10.76
C TYR A 65 6.18 -13.85 12.26
N SER A 66 5.65 -12.98 13.12
CA SER A 66 5.64 -13.14 14.58
C SER A 66 4.83 -14.37 15.04
N GLU A 67 3.66 -14.60 14.45
CA GLU A 67 2.79 -15.75 14.75
C GLU A 67 3.49 -17.07 14.44
N ARG A 68 4.30 -17.11 13.37
CA ARG A 68 5.07 -18.29 12.97
C ARG A 68 6.24 -18.60 13.90
N ILE A 69 6.91 -17.56 14.40
CA ILE A 69 8.03 -17.75 15.33
C ILE A 69 7.52 -18.33 16.64
N ALA A 70 6.39 -17.85 17.15
CA ALA A 70 5.76 -18.38 18.36
C ALA A 70 5.36 -19.86 18.23
N LYS A 71 4.99 -20.32 17.02
CA LYS A 71 4.56 -21.71 16.76
C LYS A 71 5.73 -22.71 16.65
N LYS A 72 6.97 -22.21 16.55
CA LYS A 72 8.19 -23.04 16.42
C LYS A 72 8.96 -23.21 17.74
N ALA A 73 8.62 -22.42 18.77
CA ALA A 73 9.17 -22.54 20.12
C ALA A 73 8.33 -23.53 20.94
#